data_AF-A0A3S7UVE6-F1
#
_entry.id   AF-A0A3S7UVE6-F1
#
_cell.length_a   1.000
_cell.length_b   1.000
_cell.length_c   1.000
_cell.angle_alpha   90.00
_cell.angle_beta   90.00
_cell.angle_gamma   90.00
#
_symmetry.space_group_name_H-M   'P 1'
#
loop_
_entity.id
_entity.type
_entity.pdbx_description
1 polymer ?
#
loop_
_entity_poly.entity_id
_entity_poly.type
_entity_poly.pdbx_seq_one_letter_code
_entity_poly.pdbx_strand_id
1 'polypeptide(L)'
;MRPMRRVPWLLPLLALVACKDSTPRGAVKLTVTYEGFRPDCVLVVARDTASGQELSQEVEGKGERTGGSLVVGVLPPEGWGDSVEVVAHAYERVCAGEPVVTGSERVTVTRGQTTPATLRLLAKDGDQDGYVDILGGGTDCRDDVPTIHPGVTEERCNDVDDNCNGQSDLTELGLGQPCTESPTCEGTRQCGASGQVVCAVPSAVVAYPDVDSDGHGDRSATPTSFCNGVPAGFTSNAADDCDDTRASVHPGAQERCNDLDDNCDGNQNEGFPSPGSACTDAVTQCGGQYACDTVTGSAICQLTQTPTSWVLDTDGDGYGGGAAVSSCTSPGAGYVTLGGDCDDGNPFTHPGARELCDQ
;
A
#
# COMPACT_ATOMS: atom_id res chain seq x y z
N MET A 1 36.71 27.17 -4.65
CA MET A 1 36.63 27.99 -5.88
C MET A 1 37.94 28.75 -6.06
N ARG A 2 38.78 28.33 -7.02
CA ARG A 2 39.98 29.06 -7.48
C ARG A 2 39.71 29.49 -8.93
N PRO A 3 39.98 30.73 -9.35
CA PRO A 3 39.72 31.13 -10.73
C PRO A 3 40.88 30.69 -11.64
N MET A 4 40.58 29.82 -12.61
CA MET A 4 41.49 29.52 -13.72
C MET A 4 41.48 30.66 -14.73
N ARG A 5 42.67 31.24 -14.93
CA ARG A 5 42.97 32.31 -15.88
C ARG A 5 43.11 31.70 -17.28
N ARG A 6 42.20 32.01 -18.21
CA ARG A 6 42.30 31.60 -19.62
C ARG A 6 43.30 32.51 -20.36
N VAL A 7 44.30 31.90 -20.99
CA VAL A 7 45.25 32.56 -21.91
C VAL A 7 44.83 32.18 -23.33
N PRO A 8 44.61 33.12 -24.27
CA PRO A 8 44.31 32.77 -25.65
C PRO A 8 45.63 32.57 -26.40
N TRP A 9 45.85 31.37 -26.91
CA TRP A 9 46.90 31.11 -27.91
C TRP A 9 46.33 31.41 -29.29
N LEU A 10 46.76 32.53 -29.86
CA LEU A 10 46.67 32.82 -31.29
C LEU A 10 47.79 32.05 -32.01
N LEU A 11 47.42 31.02 -32.77
CA LEU A 11 48.30 30.36 -33.74
C LEU A 11 48.06 30.97 -35.13
N PRO A 12 49.08 31.50 -35.81
CA PRO A 12 48.93 32.01 -37.16
C PRO A 12 48.93 30.86 -38.17
N LEU A 13 48.01 30.90 -39.13
CA LEU A 13 48.06 30.10 -40.35
C LEU A 13 49.36 30.44 -41.10
N LEU A 14 50.30 29.48 -41.15
CA LEU A 14 51.42 29.51 -42.09
C LEU A 14 51.03 28.72 -43.34
N ALA A 15 50.61 29.41 -44.39
CA ALA A 15 50.42 28.82 -45.72
C ALA A 15 51.80 28.65 -46.39
N LEU A 16 52.33 27.43 -46.39
CA LEU A 16 53.45 27.05 -47.26
C LEU A 16 52.90 26.70 -48.64
N VAL A 17 53.02 27.64 -49.57
CA VAL A 17 52.78 27.42 -51.00
C VAL A 17 53.98 26.67 -51.57
N ALA A 18 53.78 25.40 -51.92
CA ALA A 18 54.63 24.65 -52.82
C ALA A 18 53.81 24.30 -54.07
N CYS A 19 54.15 24.91 -55.21
CA CYS A 19 53.56 24.58 -56.50
C CYS A 19 54.04 23.19 -56.94
N LYS A 20 53.18 22.16 -56.79
CA LYS A 20 53.25 20.93 -57.57
C LYS A 20 52.39 21.16 -58.81
N ASP A 21 53.00 21.13 -60.00
CA ASP A 21 52.31 21.13 -61.31
C ASP A 21 51.57 19.80 -61.53
N SER A 22 50.61 19.50 -60.68
CA SER A 22 49.64 18.44 -60.90
C SER A 22 48.28 19.12 -61.00
N THR A 23 47.71 19.16 -62.21
CA THR A 23 46.29 19.45 -62.37
C THR A 23 45.52 18.55 -61.41
N PRO A 24 44.69 19.11 -60.50
CA PRO A 24 43.91 18.29 -59.58
C PRO A 24 43.13 17.23 -60.36
N ARG A 25 42.99 16.01 -59.84
CA ARG A 25 42.30 14.91 -60.55
C ARG A 25 40.82 15.18 -60.86
N GLY A 26 40.30 16.29 -60.34
CA GLY A 26 38.91 16.69 -60.38
C GLY A 26 38.29 16.48 -59.00
N ALA A 27 37.19 17.18 -58.74
CA ALA A 27 36.48 17.10 -57.48
C ALA A 27 35.01 16.81 -57.74
N VAL A 28 34.32 16.17 -56.80
CA VAL A 28 32.86 16.10 -56.82
C VAL A 28 32.32 17.09 -55.81
N LYS A 29 31.46 18.00 -56.26
CA LYS A 29 30.64 18.84 -55.37
C LYS A 29 29.34 18.09 -55.12
N LEU A 30 29.32 17.29 -54.07
CA LEU A 30 28.17 16.50 -53.68
C LEU A 30 27.19 17.37 -52.90
N THR A 31 25.95 17.47 -53.38
CA THR A 31 24.84 18.05 -52.63
C THR A 31 23.97 16.91 -52.13
N VAL A 32 23.80 16.79 -50.82
CA VAL A 32 22.88 15.82 -50.21
C VAL A 32 21.66 16.58 -49.73
N THR A 33 20.50 16.21 -50.22
CA THR A 33 19.20 16.74 -49.82
C THR A 33 18.44 15.66 -49.08
N TYR A 34 17.75 16.02 -48.00
CA TYR A 34 16.88 15.13 -47.25
C TYR A 34 15.53 15.81 -47.00
N GLU A 35 14.46 15.05 -47.15
CA GLU A 35 13.08 15.51 -46.96
C GLU A 35 12.34 14.54 -46.03
N GLY A 36 11.50 15.10 -45.18
CA GLY A 36 10.69 14.40 -44.18
C GLY A 36 11.43 14.02 -42.90
N PHE A 37 12.77 14.14 -42.87
CA PHE A 37 13.61 13.84 -41.71
C PHE A 37 14.96 14.56 -41.86
N ARG A 38 15.54 15.00 -40.73
CA ARG A 38 16.91 15.55 -40.66
C ARG A 38 17.82 14.57 -39.93
N PRO A 39 18.78 13.93 -40.63
CA PRO A 39 19.76 13.10 -39.97
C PRO A 39 20.64 13.91 -39.03
N ASP A 40 20.89 13.42 -37.82
CA ASP A 40 21.92 13.99 -36.96
C ASP A 40 23.32 13.62 -37.48
N CYS A 41 23.45 12.48 -38.17
CA CYS A 41 24.69 12.06 -38.82
C CYS A 41 24.49 11.59 -40.26
N VAL A 42 25.32 12.11 -41.18
CA VAL A 42 25.42 11.67 -42.57
C VAL A 42 26.82 11.15 -42.82
N LEU A 43 26.95 9.86 -43.11
CA LEU A 43 28.21 9.25 -43.53
C LEU A 43 28.29 9.35 -45.05
N VAL A 44 29.18 10.20 -45.55
CA VAL A 44 29.47 10.30 -46.97
C VAL A 44 30.64 9.37 -47.29
N VAL A 45 30.41 8.44 -48.21
CA VAL A 45 31.42 7.51 -48.71
C VAL A 45 31.66 7.79 -50.18
N ALA A 46 32.92 7.94 -50.57
CA ALA A 46 33.34 7.89 -51.95
C ALA A 46 34.03 6.54 -52.19
N ARG A 47 33.76 5.90 -53.33
CA ARG A 47 34.33 4.62 -53.71
C ARG A 47 34.87 4.66 -55.13
N ASP A 48 36.11 4.22 -55.31
CA ASP A 48 36.66 4.00 -56.64
C ASP A 48 35.99 2.78 -57.27
N THR A 49 35.30 2.97 -58.40
CA THR A 49 34.55 1.87 -59.02
C THR A 49 35.44 0.78 -59.61
N ALA A 50 36.72 1.08 -59.88
CA ALA A 50 37.67 0.13 -60.45
C ALA A 50 38.36 -0.73 -59.38
N SER A 51 38.90 -0.12 -58.33
CA SER A 51 39.63 -0.81 -57.26
C SER A 51 38.78 -1.18 -56.04
N GLY A 52 37.61 -0.55 -55.88
CA GLY A 52 36.75 -0.69 -54.70
C GLY A 52 37.28 0.02 -53.45
N GLN A 53 38.37 0.79 -53.54
CA GLN A 53 38.89 1.59 -52.42
C GLN A 53 37.91 2.68 -52.01
N GLU A 54 37.86 2.99 -50.72
CA GLU A 54 36.89 3.91 -50.14
C GLU A 54 37.55 5.05 -49.34
N LEU A 55 36.88 6.18 -49.32
CA LEU A 55 37.12 7.32 -48.44
C LEU A 55 35.79 7.69 -47.79
N SER A 56 35.75 7.88 -46.49
CA SER A 56 34.54 8.28 -45.79
C SER A 56 34.75 9.51 -44.91
N GLN A 57 33.66 10.26 -44.71
CA GLN A 57 33.62 11.41 -43.82
C GLN A 57 32.23 11.49 -43.19
N GLU A 58 32.20 11.62 -41.87
CA GLU A 58 30.99 11.93 -41.13
C GLU A 58 30.72 13.44 -41.16
N VAL A 59 29.47 13.80 -41.42
CA VAL A 59 29.01 15.18 -41.49
C VAL A 59 27.67 15.26 -40.76
N GLU A 60 27.52 16.26 -39.91
CA GLU A 60 26.24 16.54 -39.24
C GLU A 60 25.21 17.07 -40.25
N GLY A 61 23.97 16.58 -40.19
CA GLY A 61 22.89 17.13 -40.98
C GLY A 61 22.60 18.60 -40.64
N LYS A 62 22.11 19.34 -41.63
CA LYS A 62 21.78 20.77 -41.55
C LYS A 62 20.35 21.05 -42.02
N GLY A 63 19.61 21.88 -41.30
CA GLY A 63 18.23 22.24 -41.64
C GLY A 63 17.28 22.11 -40.47
N GLU A 64 15.99 22.04 -40.78
CA GLU A 64 14.91 21.83 -39.81
C GLU A 64 14.64 20.33 -39.64
N ARG A 65 13.85 19.92 -38.64
CA ARG A 65 13.57 18.49 -38.41
C ARG A 65 12.92 17.78 -39.61
N THR A 66 12.11 18.50 -40.38
CA THR A 66 11.43 17.96 -41.57
C THR A 66 12.32 17.89 -42.82
N GLY A 67 13.58 18.30 -42.75
CA GLY A 67 14.50 18.19 -43.89
C GLY A 67 15.53 19.31 -44.02
N GLY A 68 16.34 19.22 -45.06
CA GLY A 68 17.38 20.20 -45.34
C GLY A 68 18.39 19.72 -46.39
N SER A 69 19.56 20.34 -46.37
CA SER A 69 20.62 19.99 -47.31
C SER A 69 22.00 20.32 -46.77
N LEU A 70 23.00 19.58 -47.24
CA LEU A 70 24.42 19.84 -46.99
C LEU A 70 25.23 19.66 -48.27
N VAL A 71 26.40 20.28 -48.33
CA VAL A 71 27.32 20.18 -49.46
C VAL A 71 28.66 19.66 -48.98
N VAL A 72 29.15 18.59 -49.60
CA VAL A 72 30.45 17.98 -49.31
C VAL A 72 31.32 18.01 -50.56
N GLY A 73 32.55 18.49 -50.39
CA GLY A 73 33.57 18.39 -51.43
C GLY A 73 34.27 17.03 -51.33
N VAL A 74 34.14 16.20 -52.34
CA VAL A 74 34.85 14.92 -52.43
C VAL A 74 36.06 15.11 -53.33
N LEU A 75 37.24 14.79 -52.79
CA LEU A 75 38.53 14.86 -53.49
C LEU A 75 39.10 13.43 -53.61
N PRO A 76 38.88 12.75 -54.76
CA PRO A 76 39.41 11.40 -54.97
C PRO A 76 40.94 11.34 -54.79
N PRO A 77 41.48 10.38 -54.03
CA PRO A 77 42.91 10.20 -53.84
C PRO A 77 43.71 10.00 -55.14
N GLU A 78 45.02 10.26 -55.09
CA GLU A 78 45.92 9.87 -56.17
C GLU A 78 45.91 8.33 -56.34
N GLY A 79 45.50 7.85 -57.53
CA GLY A 79 45.47 6.42 -57.86
C GLY A 79 44.10 5.88 -58.28
N TRP A 80 43.02 6.59 -57.93
CA TRP A 80 41.67 6.22 -58.33
C TRP A 80 41.42 6.43 -59.83
N GLY A 81 40.46 5.69 -60.38
CA GLY A 81 39.98 5.86 -61.75
C GLY A 81 39.11 7.13 -61.89
N ASP A 82 38.66 7.39 -63.12
CA ASP A 82 37.83 8.57 -63.42
C ASP A 82 36.34 8.36 -63.07
N SER A 83 35.97 7.18 -62.52
CA SER A 83 34.60 6.82 -62.15
C SER A 83 34.51 6.55 -60.66
N VAL A 84 33.83 7.45 -59.95
CA VAL A 84 33.67 7.42 -58.49
C VAL A 84 32.21 7.27 -58.14
N GLU A 85 31.88 6.30 -57.29
CA GLU A 85 30.56 6.18 -56.68
C GLU A 85 30.55 7.01 -55.40
N VAL A 86 29.63 7.95 -55.30
CA VAL A 86 29.37 8.72 -54.07
C VAL A 86 28.12 8.15 -53.41
N VAL A 87 28.21 7.87 -52.13
CA VAL A 87 27.15 7.29 -51.30
C VAL A 87 26.94 8.21 -50.10
N ALA A 88 25.69 8.44 -49.73
CA ALA A 88 25.32 9.12 -48.51
C ALA A 88 24.38 8.21 -47.71
N HIS A 89 24.79 7.91 -46.49
CA HIS A 89 24.00 7.17 -45.50
C HIS A 89 23.51 8.16 -44.44
N ALA A 90 22.20 8.18 -44.17
CA ALA A 90 21.59 9.03 -43.15
C ALA A 90 21.25 8.21 -41.89
N TYR A 91 21.56 8.77 -40.71
CA TYR A 91 21.34 8.14 -39.41
C TYR A 91 20.61 9.09 -38.45
N GLU A 92 19.80 8.52 -37.55
CA GLU A 92 19.02 9.26 -36.53
C GLU A 92 19.93 9.97 -35.52
N ARG A 93 21.03 9.34 -35.09
CA ARG A 93 21.90 9.86 -34.03
C ARG A 93 23.37 9.91 -34.42
N VAL A 94 24.01 8.74 -34.48
CA VAL A 94 25.44 8.59 -34.81
C VAL A 94 25.58 7.79 -36.09
N CYS A 95 26.69 7.95 -36.81
CA CYS A 95 26.97 7.22 -38.05
C CYS A 95 27.39 5.76 -37.79
N ALA A 96 26.54 5.01 -37.10
CA ALA A 96 26.77 3.61 -36.75
C ALA A 96 25.47 2.82 -36.83
N GLY A 97 25.57 1.53 -37.17
CA GLY A 97 24.42 0.64 -37.36
C GLY A 97 23.83 0.73 -38.77
N GLU A 98 22.56 0.38 -38.89
CA GLU A 98 21.82 0.47 -40.15
C GLU A 98 21.40 1.92 -40.41
N PRO A 99 21.66 2.47 -41.60
CA PRO A 99 21.18 3.80 -41.96
C PRO A 99 19.68 3.78 -42.25
N VAL A 100 18.99 4.84 -41.85
CA VAL A 100 17.56 5.06 -42.16
C VAL A 100 17.33 5.04 -43.66
N VAL A 101 18.19 5.73 -44.40
CA VAL A 101 18.11 5.83 -45.85
C VAL A 101 19.49 6.00 -46.45
N THR A 102 19.72 5.35 -47.58
CA THR A 102 20.96 5.42 -48.35
C THR A 102 20.66 5.87 -49.76
N GLY A 103 21.44 6.81 -50.27
CA GLY A 103 21.44 7.22 -51.67
C GLY A 103 22.83 7.09 -52.27
N SER A 104 22.91 6.72 -53.54
CA SER A 104 24.18 6.68 -54.26
C SER A 104 24.05 7.14 -55.71
N GLU A 105 25.16 7.66 -56.25
CA GLU A 105 25.27 8.08 -57.63
C GLU A 105 26.70 7.80 -58.13
N ARG A 106 26.84 7.34 -59.37
CA ARG A 106 28.15 7.23 -60.02
C ARG A 106 28.44 8.49 -60.81
N VAL A 107 29.62 9.04 -60.57
CA VAL A 107 30.05 10.32 -61.13
C VAL A 107 31.34 10.12 -61.90
N THR A 108 31.38 10.60 -63.14
CA THR A 108 32.62 10.68 -63.92
C THR A 108 33.37 11.96 -63.58
N VAL A 109 34.56 11.82 -63.02
CA VAL A 109 35.41 12.92 -62.56
C VAL A 109 36.33 13.34 -63.70
N THR A 110 36.30 14.62 -64.06
CA THR A 110 37.17 15.19 -65.09
C THR A 110 38.29 15.99 -64.45
N ARG A 111 39.54 15.76 -64.87
CA ARG A 111 40.71 16.45 -64.31
C ARG A 111 40.59 17.97 -64.41
N GLY A 112 40.94 18.64 -63.32
CA GLY A 112 40.90 20.10 -63.19
C GLY A 112 39.49 20.69 -63.09
N GLN A 113 38.43 19.86 -63.09
CA GLN A 113 37.04 20.32 -63.02
C GLN A 113 36.36 19.84 -61.74
N THR A 114 35.29 20.55 -61.36
CA THR A 114 34.38 20.12 -60.31
C THR A 114 33.10 19.58 -60.94
N THR A 115 32.82 18.30 -60.76
CA THR A 115 31.58 17.68 -61.23
C THR A 115 30.51 17.79 -60.14
N PRO A 116 29.34 18.40 -60.41
CA PRO A 116 28.23 18.40 -59.44
C PRO A 116 27.56 17.02 -59.39
N ALA A 117 27.15 16.60 -58.20
CA ALA A 117 26.33 15.40 -57.97
C ALA A 117 25.26 15.72 -56.93
N THR A 118 24.07 15.11 -57.02
CA THR A 118 22.97 15.39 -56.09
C THR A 118 22.29 14.10 -55.64
N LEU A 119 22.34 13.85 -54.35
CA LEU A 119 21.62 12.74 -53.71
C LEU A 119 20.39 13.28 -53.01
N ARG A 120 19.25 12.61 -53.19
CA ARG A 120 17.99 12.89 -52.51
C ARG A 120 17.62 11.71 -51.63
N LEU A 121 17.60 11.97 -50.33
CA LEU A 121 17.27 11.01 -49.29
C LEU A 121 15.84 11.30 -48.80
N LEU A 122 14.99 10.29 -48.78
CA LEU A 122 13.59 10.43 -48.36
C LEU A 122 13.35 9.49 -47.18
N ALA A 123 12.95 10.06 -46.05
CA ALA A 123 12.49 9.34 -44.87
C ALA A 123 11.38 10.16 -44.20
N LYS A 124 10.61 9.56 -43.29
CA LYS A 124 9.48 10.23 -42.65
C LYS A 124 9.64 10.14 -41.13
N ASP A 125 9.80 11.30 -40.52
CA ASP A 125 9.70 11.54 -39.07
C ASP A 125 8.36 12.26 -38.86
N GLY A 126 7.34 11.48 -38.52
CA GLY A 126 5.94 11.91 -38.52
C GLY A 126 5.60 12.87 -37.39
N ASP A 127 6.21 12.67 -36.23
CA ASP A 127 5.96 13.45 -35.02
C ASP A 127 7.08 14.44 -34.67
N GLN A 128 8.17 14.39 -35.44
CA GLN A 128 9.30 15.31 -35.39
C GLN A 128 10.07 15.23 -34.07
N ASP A 129 10.28 14.03 -33.54
CA ASP A 129 11.18 13.82 -32.41
C ASP A 129 12.65 13.59 -32.83
N GLY A 130 12.88 13.29 -34.12
CA GLY A 130 14.20 13.01 -34.70
C GLY A 130 14.48 11.52 -34.93
N TYR A 131 13.50 10.66 -34.73
CA TYR A 131 13.51 9.26 -35.10
C TYR A 131 12.55 9.03 -36.26
N VAL A 132 12.77 7.95 -37.01
CA VAL A 132 11.97 7.60 -38.19
C VAL A 132 11.24 6.30 -37.91
N ASP A 133 9.99 6.19 -38.38
CA ASP A 133 9.18 4.97 -38.31
C ASP A 133 9.99 3.71 -38.64
N ILE A 134 9.84 2.67 -37.81
CA ILE A 134 10.40 1.33 -38.04
C ILE A 134 10.03 0.75 -39.40
N LEU A 135 8.82 1.02 -39.93
CA LEU A 135 8.43 0.57 -41.27
C LEU A 135 9.11 1.39 -42.38
N GLY A 136 9.57 2.60 -42.05
CA GLY A 136 10.35 3.50 -42.90
C GLY A 136 11.86 3.25 -42.85
N GLY A 137 12.32 2.27 -42.05
CA GLY A 137 13.73 1.92 -41.89
C GLY A 137 14.45 2.64 -40.75
N GLY A 138 13.74 3.41 -39.92
CA GLY A 138 14.27 3.99 -38.69
C GLY A 138 14.02 3.09 -37.48
N THR A 139 14.03 3.71 -36.29
CA THR A 139 13.91 2.98 -35.02
C THR A 139 12.70 3.38 -34.16
N ASP A 140 11.87 4.32 -34.62
CA ASP A 140 10.68 4.77 -33.92
C ASP A 140 9.51 3.77 -34.04
N CYS A 141 9.07 3.24 -32.91
CA CYS A 141 7.94 2.33 -32.84
C CYS A 141 6.57 3.03 -32.88
N ARG A 142 6.52 4.36 -32.70
CA ARG A 142 5.31 5.20 -32.70
C ARG A 142 5.57 6.60 -33.28
N ASP A 143 5.76 6.65 -34.61
CA ASP A 143 5.95 7.85 -35.46
C ASP A 143 4.77 8.86 -35.51
N ASP A 144 3.86 8.77 -34.54
CA ASP A 144 2.74 9.67 -34.31
C ASP A 144 2.75 10.30 -32.91
N VAL A 145 3.72 9.95 -32.05
CA VAL A 145 3.81 10.35 -30.64
C VAL A 145 5.26 10.71 -30.27
N PRO A 146 5.62 12.01 -30.19
CA PRO A 146 7.02 12.46 -30.06
C PRO A 146 7.73 12.11 -28.73
N THR A 147 7.04 11.39 -27.85
CA THR A 147 7.56 10.96 -26.54
C THR A 147 7.81 9.45 -26.49
N ILE A 148 7.53 8.73 -27.58
CA ILE A 148 7.76 7.29 -27.68
C ILE A 148 8.81 7.09 -28.77
N HIS A 149 10.05 6.87 -28.37
CA HIS A 149 11.16 6.67 -29.29
C HIS A 149 12.39 6.08 -28.58
N PRO A 150 13.34 5.47 -29.30
CA PRO A 150 14.56 4.85 -28.73
C PRO A 150 15.50 5.77 -27.94
N GLY A 151 15.24 7.06 -27.91
CA GLY A 151 16.00 8.04 -27.14
C GLY A 151 15.50 8.24 -25.71
N VAL A 152 14.34 7.67 -25.37
CA VAL A 152 13.77 7.72 -24.02
C VAL A 152 14.62 6.86 -23.09
N THR A 153 15.02 7.42 -21.94
CA THR A 153 15.90 6.73 -20.96
C THR A 153 15.15 6.25 -19.72
N GLU A 154 13.93 6.74 -19.50
CA GLU A 154 13.10 6.39 -18.35
C GLU A 154 11.75 5.92 -18.88
N GLU A 155 11.47 4.65 -18.66
CA GLU A 155 10.20 4.01 -19.01
C GLU A 155 9.08 4.51 -18.11
N ARG A 156 7.93 4.90 -18.68
CA ARG A 156 6.76 5.24 -17.87
C ARG A 156 5.96 3.97 -17.62
N CYS A 157 5.22 3.97 -16.53
CA CYS A 157 4.31 2.88 -16.18
C CYS A 157 2.94 3.16 -16.84
N ASN A 158 2.83 2.89 -18.15
CA ASN A 158 1.66 3.19 -18.99
C ASN A 158 1.29 2.05 -19.96
N ASP A 159 1.91 0.87 -19.83
CA ASP A 159 1.78 -0.32 -20.69
C ASP A 159 2.17 -0.06 -22.16
N VAL A 160 3.05 0.92 -22.39
CA VAL A 160 3.58 1.28 -23.71
C VAL A 160 5.09 1.27 -23.62
N ASP A 161 5.75 0.62 -24.59
CA ASP A 161 7.20 0.68 -24.75
C ASP A 161 7.61 2.06 -25.26
N ASP A 162 7.79 3.02 -24.35
CA ASP A 162 8.14 4.41 -24.61
C ASP A 162 9.55 4.54 -25.21
N ASN A 163 10.44 3.57 -24.94
CA ASN A 163 11.81 3.59 -25.44
C ASN A 163 12.07 2.60 -26.60
N CYS A 164 11.02 1.99 -27.15
CA CYS A 164 11.06 1.10 -28.31
C CYS A 164 12.13 -0.02 -28.23
N ASN A 165 12.47 -0.50 -27.04
CA ASN A 165 13.48 -1.56 -26.86
C ASN A 165 12.89 -2.98 -26.92
N GLY A 166 11.57 -3.11 -27.04
CA GLY A 166 10.82 -4.35 -27.08
C GLY A 166 10.52 -4.97 -25.71
N GLN A 167 10.78 -4.27 -24.61
CA GLN A 167 10.45 -4.70 -23.26
C GLN A 167 9.15 -4.04 -22.81
N SER A 168 8.33 -4.83 -22.11
CA SER A 168 7.17 -4.30 -21.40
C SER A 168 7.59 -3.64 -20.09
N ASP A 169 6.81 -2.68 -19.60
CA ASP A 169 6.89 -2.08 -18.27
C ASP A 169 7.04 -3.14 -17.17
N LEU A 170 6.32 -4.26 -17.28
CA LEU A 170 6.38 -5.36 -16.31
C LEU A 170 7.82 -5.84 -16.07
N THR A 171 8.60 -5.98 -17.14
CA THR A 171 9.97 -6.48 -17.10
C THR A 171 10.94 -5.35 -16.77
N GLU A 172 10.81 -4.21 -17.44
CA GLU A 172 11.76 -3.10 -17.33
C GLU A 172 11.64 -2.35 -16.00
N LEU A 173 10.41 -2.14 -15.51
CA LEU A 173 10.14 -1.48 -14.23
C LEU A 173 10.05 -2.45 -13.04
N GLY A 174 10.11 -3.76 -13.31
CA GLY A 174 10.02 -4.82 -12.31
C GLY A 174 8.69 -4.81 -11.57
N LEU A 175 7.57 -4.61 -12.29
CA LEU A 175 6.24 -4.62 -11.68
C LEU A 175 5.93 -6.01 -11.10
N GLY A 176 5.16 -6.05 -10.02
CA GLY A 176 4.88 -7.26 -9.26
C GLY A 176 6.01 -7.76 -8.37
N GLN A 177 7.22 -7.19 -8.45
CA GLN A 177 8.30 -7.52 -7.50
C GLN A 177 8.01 -6.94 -6.10
N PRO A 178 8.51 -7.59 -5.04
CA PRO A 178 8.32 -7.09 -3.68
C PRO A 178 9.00 -5.73 -3.49
N CYS A 179 8.37 -4.90 -2.66
CA CYS A 179 8.89 -3.59 -2.27
C CYS A 179 8.50 -3.27 -0.82
N THR A 180 9.25 -2.40 -0.17
CA THR A 180 9.02 -1.98 1.20
C THR A 180 9.13 -0.47 1.32
N GLU A 181 8.00 0.20 1.56
CA GLU A 181 7.95 1.63 1.89
C GLU A 181 7.48 1.89 3.34
N SER A 182 6.88 0.88 3.99
CA SER A 182 6.50 0.89 5.40
C SER A 182 7.42 -0.04 6.20
N PRO A 183 7.80 0.30 7.43
CA PRO A 183 8.59 -0.59 8.29
C PRO A 183 7.85 -1.88 8.67
N THR A 184 6.53 -1.94 8.50
CA THR A 184 5.69 -3.06 8.98
C THR A 184 5.07 -3.90 7.86
N CYS A 185 4.89 -3.35 6.66
CA CYS A 185 4.17 -4.00 5.57
C CYS A 185 5.00 -4.07 4.29
N GLU A 186 5.10 -5.26 3.73
CA GLU A 186 5.61 -5.48 2.38
C GLU A 186 4.49 -5.25 1.36
N GLY A 187 4.85 -4.67 0.22
CA GLY A 187 3.98 -4.42 -0.91
C GLY A 187 4.53 -4.99 -2.21
N THR A 188 3.86 -4.67 -3.31
CA THR A 188 4.33 -5.00 -4.67
C THR A 188 4.46 -3.74 -5.51
N ARG A 189 5.46 -3.71 -6.40
CA ARG A 189 5.62 -2.62 -7.37
C ARG A 189 4.45 -2.59 -8.34
N GLN A 190 3.80 -1.45 -8.47
CA GLN A 190 2.64 -1.24 -9.34
C GLN A 190 2.71 0.13 -10.03
N CYS A 191 1.93 0.31 -11.11
CA CYS A 191 1.77 1.62 -11.72
C CYS A 191 0.94 2.54 -10.83
N GLY A 192 1.49 3.71 -10.54
CA GLY A 192 0.79 4.81 -9.90
C GLY A 192 -0.05 5.59 -10.90
N ALA A 193 -0.98 6.41 -10.39
CA ALA A 193 -1.90 7.19 -11.21
C ALA A 193 -1.24 8.20 -12.17
N SER A 194 0.02 8.57 -11.93
CA SER A 194 0.77 9.52 -12.77
C SER A 194 1.86 8.85 -13.63
N GLY A 195 1.83 7.51 -13.77
CA GLY A 195 2.78 6.75 -14.58
C GLY A 195 4.12 6.48 -13.92
N GLN A 196 4.29 6.76 -12.61
CA GLN A 196 5.45 6.31 -11.84
C GLN A 196 5.24 4.93 -11.23
N VAL A 197 6.33 4.21 -10.97
CA VAL A 197 6.29 3.00 -10.14
C VAL A 197 6.04 3.40 -8.68
N VAL A 198 5.02 2.81 -8.06
CA VAL A 198 4.73 2.96 -6.63
C VAL A 198 4.78 1.61 -5.93
N CYS A 199 5.09 1.61 -4.63
CA CYS A 199 4.90 0.42 -3.82
C CYS A 199 3.46 0.34 -3.32
N ALA A 200 2.68 -0.61 -3.86
CA ALA A 200 1.34 -0.89 -3.37
C ALA A 200 1.43 -1.71 -2.08
N VAL A 201 1.47 -0.99 -0.95
CA VAL A 201 1.53 -1.56 0.39
C VAL A 201 0.10 -1.62 0.98
N PRO A 202 -0.34 -2.76 1.54
CA PRO A 202 -1.63 -2.81 2.23
C PRO A 202 -1.64 -1.89 3.47
N SER A 203 -2.81 -1.34 3.80
CA SER A 203 -2.97 -0.55 5.01
C SER A 203 -2.82 -1.44 6.25
N ALA A 204 -1.89 -1.10 7.12
CA ALA A 204 -1.75 -1.78 8.41
C ALA A 204 -3.00 -1.56 9.27
N VAL A 205 -3.55 -2.64 9.81
CA VAL A 205 -4.58 -2.60 10.84
C VAL A 205 -3.90 -2.70 12.19
N VAL A 206 -4.21 -1.76 13.07
CA VAL A 206 -3.75 -1.77 14.45
C VAL A 206 -4.71 -2.62 15.27
N ALA A 207 -4.19 -3.58 16.02
CA ALA A 207 -4.98 -4.47 16.86
C ALA A 207 -4.31 -4.71 18.22
N TYR A 208 -5.12 -5.06 19.19
CA TYR A 208 -4.74 -5.34 20.57
C TYR A 208 -4.95 -6.83 20.87
N PRO A 209 -4.19 -7.43 21.79
CA PRO A 209 -4.49 -8.77 22.29
C PRO A 209 -5.93 -8.85 22.79
N ASP A 210 -6.55 -9.99 22.56
CA ASP A 210 -7.90 -10.36 22.99
C ASP A 210 -7.83 -11.83 23.41
N VAL A 211 -7.28 -12.07 24.60
CA VAL A 211 -6.88 -13.41 25.05
C VAL A 211 -8.09 -14.28 25.40
N ASP A 212 -9.19 -13.69 25.89
CA ASP A 212 -10.40 -14.41 26.26
C ASP A 212 -11.50 -14.42 25.18
N SER A 213 -11.29 -13.68 24.08
CA SER A 213 -12.13 -13.68 22.88
C SER A 213 -13.53 -13.09 23.09
N ASP A 214 -13.69 -12.10 23.96
CA ASP A 214 -14.93 -11.34 24.07
C ASP A 214 -15.04 -10.16 23.09
N GLY A 215 -13.95 -9.87 22.38
CA GLY A 215 -13.88 -8.84 21.34
C GLY A 215 -13.40 -7.48 21.81
N HIS A 216 -13.10 -7.31 23.10
CA HIS A 216 -12.42 -6.15 23.66
C HIS A 216 -10.91 -6.40 23.73
N GLY A 217 -10.13 -5.33 23.59
CA GLY A 217 -8.68 -5.43 23.60
C GLY A 217 -8.11 -5.13 24.98
N ASP A 218 -7.03 -5.80 25.36
CA ASP A 218 -6.28 -5.51 26.59
C ASP A 218 -5.92 -4.01 26.67
N ARG A 219 -6.53 -3.30 27.64
CA ARG A 219 -6.32 -1.86 27.89
C ARG A 219 -4.87 -1.53 28.26
N SER A 220 -4.11 -2.51 28.76
CA SER A 220 -2.72 -2.36 29.21
C SER A 220 -1.69 -2.74 28.14
N ALA A 221 -2.10 -3.42 27.06
CA ALA A 221 -1.21 -3.88 26.02
C ALA A 221 -0.80 -2.76 25.04
N THR A 222 0.43 -2.87 24.52
CA THR A 222 0.84 -2.09 23.35
C THR A 222 0.24 -2.71 22.09
N PRO A 223 -0.37 -1.91 21.20
CA PRO A 223 -0.96 -2.44 19.98
C PRO A 223 0.09 -3.00 19.02
N THR A 224 -0.32 -3.98 18.23
CA THR A 224 0.47 -4.56 17.13
C THR A 224 -0.15 -4.19 15.78
N SER A 225 0.69 -3.90 14.79
CA SER A 225 0.26 -3.60 13.42
C SER A 225 0.30 -4.87 12.56
N PHE A 226 -0.80 -5.17 11.87
CA PHE A 226 -0.92 -6.30 10.96
C PHE A 226 -1.30 -5.84 9.55
N CYS A 227 -0.64 -6.40 8.55
CA CYS A 227 -0.83 -6.02 7.15
C CYS A 227 -1.76 -6.98 6.38
N ASN A 228 -1.97 -8.18 6.91
CA ASN A 228 -2.70 -9.27 6.27
C ASN A 228 -3.89 -9.73 7.14
N GLY A 229 -4.67 -8.76 7.62
CA GLY A 229 -5.77 -9.00 8.57
C GLY A 229 -5.29 -9.22 10.00
N VAL A 230 -6.23 -9.11 10.93
CA VAL A 230 -5.99 -9.33 12.36
C VAL A 230 -6.10 -10.83 12.66
N PRO A 231 -5.05 -11.47 13.21
CA PRO A 231 -5.10 -12.89 13.55
C PRO A 231 -5.99 -13.15 14.77
N ALA A 232 -6.40 -14.41 14.97
CA ALA A 232 -7.11 -14.82 16.19
C ALA A 232 -6.26 -14.55 17.45
N GLY A 233 -6.92 -14.17 18.55
CA GLY A 233 -6.28 -13.70 19.78
C GLY A 233 -5.90 -12.21 19.75
N PHE A 234 -6.34 -11.49 18.72
CA PHE A 234 -6.28 -10.04 18.64
C PHE A 234 -7.63 -9.49 18.16
N THR A 235 -7.95 -8.28 18.59
CA THR A 235 -9.10 -7.51 18.12
C THR A 235 -8.66 -6.13 17.64
N SER A 236 -9.30 -5.62 16.58
CA SER A 236 -9.15 -4.22 16.14
C SER A 236 -10.12 -3.27 16.84
N ASN A 237 -10.91 -3.77 17.80
CA ASN A 237 -11.78 -2.94 18.62
C ASN A 237 -10.96 -2.14 19.64
N ALA A 238 -11.64 -1.41 20.52
CA ALA A 238 -10.98 -0.59 21.52
C ALA A 238 -10.14 -1.43 22.49
N ALA A 239 -9.00 -0.89 22.92
CA ALA A 239 -8.25 -1.40 24.06
C ALA A 239 -8.85 -0.88 25.35
N ASP A 240 -9.99 -1.45 25.73
CA ASP A 240 -10.78 -1.02 26.87
C ASP A 240 -11.10 -2.13 27.87
N ASP A 241 -10.62 -3.34 27.64
CA ASP A 241 -10.73 -4.47 28.55
C ASP A 241 -9.81 -4.30 29.79
N CYS A 242 -10.42 -4.37 30.97
CA CYS A 242 -9.72 -4.28 32.24
C CYS A 242 -9.18 -5.63 32.76
N ASP A 243 -9.64 -6.76 32.22
CA ASP A 243 -9.16 -8.11 32.52
C ASP A 243 -9.31 -9.05 31.30
N ASP A 244 -8.36 -8.94 30.36
CA ASP A 244 -8.25 -9.71 29.09
C ASP A 244 -8.13 -11.25 29.27
N THR A 245 -8.26 -11.76 30.49
CA THR A 245 -8.24 -13.20 30.79
C THR A 245 -9.63 -13.76 31.12
N ARG A 246 -10.67 -12.93 31.12
CA ARG A 246 -12.02 -13.28 31.54
C ARG A 246 -13.07 -12.60 30.63
N ALA A 247 -13.59 -13.36 29.68
CA ALA A 247 -14.63 -12.92 28.74
C ALA A 247 -15.98 -12.44 29.35
N SER A 248 -16.12 -12.46 30.67
CA SER A 248 -17.26 -11.88 31.38
C SER A 248 -16.95 -10.50 31.99
N VAL A 249 -15.71 -10.03 31.87
CA VAL A 249 -15.19 -8.79 32.42
C VAL A 249 -14.77 -7.92 31.24
N HIS A 250 -15.63 -7.01 30.82
CA HIS A 250 -15.38 -6.11 29.69
C HIS A 250 -16.35 -4.94 29.71
N PRO A 251 -16.07 -3.85 28.99
CA PRO A 251 -16.97 -2.71 28.85
C PRO A 251 -18.41 -3.09 28.54
N GLY A 252 -19.31 -2.70 29.45
CA GLY A 252 -20.75 -2.96 29.31
C GLY A 252 -21.21 -4.38 29.67
N ALA A 253 -20.35 -5.22 30.25
CA ALA A 253 -20.76 -6.48 30.87
C ALA A 253 -21.76 -6.24 32.01
N GLN A 254 -22.48 -7.29 32.39
CA GLN A 254 -23.41 -7.22 33.53
C GLN A 254 -22.65 -7.43 34.83
N GLU A 255 -22.75 -6.47 35.74
CA GLU A 255 -22.24 -6.58 37.11
C GLU A 255 -22.76 -7.82 37.84
N ARG A 256 -21.85 -8.47 38.56
CA ARG A 256 -22.14 -9.54 39.50
C ARG A 256 -21.61 -9.14 40.87
N CYS A 257 -22.23 -9.65 41.91
CA CYS A 257 -21.70 -9.56 43.27
C CYS A 257 -20.53 -10.55 43.39
N ASN A 258 -19.34 -10.18 42.94
CA ASN A 258 -18.13 -11.01 42.92
C ASN A 258 -16.84 -10.25 43.29
N ASP A 259 -16.95 -8.99 43.71
CA ASP A 259 -15.85 -8.07 44.02
C ASP A 259 -14.91 -7.78 42.83
N LEU A 260 -15.41 -7.94 41.61
CA LEU A 260 -14.78 -7.50 40.36
C LEU A 260 -15.53 -6.28 39.80
N ASP A 261 -14.81 -5.53 38.97
CA ASP A 261 -15.39 -4.50 38.09
C ASP A 261 -15.70 -5.22 36.76
N ASP A 262 -16.84 -5.90 36.68
CA ASP A 262 -17.16 -6.73 35.52
C ASP A 262 -17.35 -5.86 34.27
N ASN A 263 -17.87 -4.64 34.41
CA ASN A 263 -18.18 -3.78 33.27
C ASN A 263 -17.06 -2.78 32.90
N CYS A 264 -15.92 -2.81 33.59
CA CYS A 264 -14.75 -1.96 33.42
C CYS A 264 -15.01 -0.43 33.52
N ASP A 265 -15.98 0.01 34.33
CA ASP A 265 -16.30 1.43 34.58
C ASP A 265 -15.53 2.05 35.77
N GLY A 266 -14.73 1.25 36.47
CA GLY A 266 -13.89 1.67 37.58
C GLY A 266 -14.53 1.50 38.96
N ASN A 267 -15.72 0.92 39.05
CA ASN A 267 -16.41 0.61 40.28
C ASN A 267 -16.67 -0.91 40.36
N GLN A 268 -16.98 -1.43 41.55
CA GLN A 268 -17.18 -2.88 41.77
C GLN A 268 -18.55 -3.16 42.37
N ASN A 269 -19.26 -4.14 41.80
CA ASN A 269 -20.56 -4.62 42.25
C ASN A 269 -21.68 -3.54 42.21
N GLU A 270 -21.69 -2.66 41.21
CA GLU A 270 -22.67 -1.58 41.10
C GLU A 270 -24.08 -2.13 40.97
N GLY A 271 -25.02 -1.50 41.67
CA GLY A 271 -26.41 -1.98 41.70
C GLY A 271 -26.67 -3.11 42.69
N PHE A 272 -25.65 -3.62 43.38
CA PHE A 272 -25.81 -4.52 44.53
C PHE A 272 -25.68 -3.76 45.86
N PRO A 273 -26.39 -4.20 46.92
CA PRO A 273 -26.13 -3.73 48.27
C PRO A 273 -24.70 -4.06 48.71
N SER A 274 -24.04 -3.13 49.40
CA SER A 274 -22.68 -3.35 49.90
C SER A 274 -22.61 -4.56 50.84
N PRO A 275 -21.62 -5.46 50.68
CA PRO A 275 -21.43 -6.58 51.61
C PRO A 275 -21.34 -6.10 53.07
N GLY A 276 -22.06 -6.78 53.97
CA GLY A 276 -22.15 -6.44 55.39
C GLY A 276 -23.21 -5.40 55.76
N SER A 277 -23.83 -4.73 54.78
CA SER A 277 -24.96 -3.83 55.04
C SER A 277 -26.19 -4.59 55.53
N ALA A 278 -27.00 -3.98 56.39
CA ALA A 278 -28.14 -4.65 57.01
C ALA A 278 -29.25 -4.98 55.99
N CYS A 279 -29.86 -6.15 56.12
CA CYS A 279 -31.00 -6.60 55.32
C CYS A 279 -32.09 -7.20 56.23
N THR A 280 -33.28 -7.38 55.69
CA THR A 280 -34.38 -8.08 56.37
C THR A 280 -35.01 -9.05 55.39
N ASP A 281 -35.12 -10.31 55.78
CA ASP A 281 -35.76 -11.33 54.96
C ASP A 281 -37.27 -11.10 54.86
N ALA A 282 -37.79 -11.11 53.65
CA ALA A 282 -39.19 -10.80 53.38
C ALA A 282 -40.16 -11.86 53.92
N VAL A 283 -39.70 -13.11 54.10
CA VAL A 283 -40.54 -14.23 54.55
C VAL A 283 -40.60 -14.30 56.07
N THR A 284 -39.45 -14.30 56.72
CA THR A 284 -39.31 -14.50 58.17
C THR A 284 -39.25 -13.19 58.95
N GLN A 285 -39.12 -12.04 58.29
CA GLN A 285 -38.92 -10.73 58.92
C GLN A 285 -37.66 -10.68 59.80
N CYS A 286 -36.72 -11.63 59.60
CA CYS A 286 -35.47 -11.70 60.32
C CYS A 286 -34.44 -10.75 59.71
N GLY A 287 -33.73 -10.03 60.58
CA GLY A 287 -32.59 -9.21 60.16
C GLY A 287 -31.37 -10.06 59.83
N GLY A 288 -30.58 -9.58 58.89
CA GLY A 288 -29.34 -10.18 58.43
C GLY A 288 -28.38 -9.14 57.86
N GLN A 289 -27.35 -9.61 57.17
CA GLN A 289 -26.44 -8.78 56.39
C GLN A 289 -26.40 -9.25 54.93
N TYR A 290 -26.32 -8.32 54.00
CA TYR A 290 -26.10 -8.64 52.59
C TYR A 290 -24.72 -9.28 52.41
N ALA A 291 -24.68 -10.34 51.62
CA ALA A 291 -23.46 -10.99 51.18
C ALA A 291 -23.59 -11.41 49.72
N CYS A 292 -22.48 -11.56 49.03
CA CYS A 292 -22.47 -12.09 47.69
C CYS A 292 -22.64 -13.62 47.72
N ASP A 293 -23.61 -14.12 46.97
CA ASP A 293 -23.69 -15.55 46.66
C ASP A 293 -22.68 -15.86 45.56
N THR A 294 -21.64 -16.61 45.93
CA THR A 294 -20.55 -16.98 45.03
C THR A 294 -20.96 -17.95 43.92
N VAL A 295 -22.15 -18.56 44.01
CA VAL A 295 -22.68 -19.45 42.98
C VAL A 295 -23.48 -18.66 41.95
N THR A 296 -24.35 -17.76 42.39
CA THR A 296 -25.26 -17.03 41.49
C THR A 296 -24.76 -15.64 41.10
N GLY A 297 -23.75 -15.11 41.80
CA GLY A 297 -23.30 -13.73 41.64
C GLY A 297 -24.34 -12.68 42.06
N SER A 298 -25.34 -13.08 42.87
CA SER A 298 -26.40 -12.21 43.36
C SER A 298 -26.15 -11.81 44.81
N ALA A 299 -26.67 -10.64 45.22
CA ALA A 299 -26.70 -10.28 46.63
C ALA A 299 -27.81 -11.05 47.36
N ILE A 300 -27.43 -11.77 48.41
CA ILE A 300 -28.35 -12.52 49.29
C ILE A 300 -28.36 -11.92 50.69
N CYS A 301 -29.50 -12.01 51.37
CA CYS A 301 -29.60 -11.64 52.78
C CYS A 301 -29.20 -12.84 53.64
N GLN A 302 -28.00 -12.81 54.23
CA GLN A 302 -27.55 -13.83 55.17
C GLN A 302 -28.10 -13.51 56.56
N LEU A 303 -29.06 -14.32 57.01
CA LEU A 303 -29.72 -14.16 58.31
C LEU A 303 -28.72 -14.29 59.46
N THR A 304 -28.72 -13.29 60.34
CA THR A 304 -27.96 -13.32 61.60
C THR A 304 -28.84 -13.64 62.81
N GLN A 305 -30.17 -13.65 62.59
CA GLN A 305 -31.17 -14.01 63.58
C GLN A 305 -31.79 -15.38 63.26
N THR A 306 -32.09 -16.15 64.30
CA THR A 306 -32.85 -17.39 64.18
C THR A 306 -34.33 -17.09 64.35
N PRO A 307 -35.20 -17.44 63.38
CA PRO A 307 -36.63 -17.18 63.49
C PRO A 307 -37.25 -17.95 64.68
N THR A 308 -38.16 -17.29 65.38
CA THR A 308 -38.97 -17.93 66.41
C THR A 308 -40.12 -18.67 65.76
N SER A 309 -40.51 -19.82 66.31
CA SER A 309 -41.65 -20.61 65.86
C SER A 309 -42.92 -20.12 66.57
N TRP A 310 -43.91 -19.68 65.79
CA TRP A 310 -45.19 -19.18 66.28
C TRP A 310 -46.34 -20.09 65.84
N VAL A 311 -47.28 -20.35 66.72
CA VAL A 311 -48.53 -21.07 66.44
C VAL A 311 -49.72 -20.17 66.76
N LEU A 312 -50.82 -20.33 66.04
CA LEU A 312 -52.05 -19.58 66.32
C LEU A 312 -52.72 -20.20 67.54
N ASP A 313 -53.12 -19.37 68.49
CA ASP A 313 -53.90 -19.67 69.69
C ASP A 313 -55.29 -19.05 69.46
N THR A 314 -56.25 -19.89 69.09
CA THR A 314 -57.57 -19.43 68.64
C THR A 314 -58.51 -19.13 69.81
N ASP A 315 -58.32 -19.79 70.95
CA ASP A 315 -59.19 -19.69 72.12
C ASP A 315 -58.64 -18.84 73.28
N GLY A 316 -57.36 -18.47 73.22
CA GLY A 316 -56.68 -17.53 74.09
C GLY A 316 -56.14 -18.14 75.39
N ASP A 317 -55.92 -19.44 75.45
CA ASP A 317 -55.39 -20.11 76.65
C ASP A 317 -53.85 -20.10 76.76
N GLY A 318 -53.17 -19.62 75.72
CA GLY A 318 -51.72 -19.47 75.65
C GLY A 318 -50.98 -20.63 74.98
N TYR A 319 -51.67 -21.68 74.54
CA TYR A 319 -51.14 -22.75 73.70
C TYR A 319 -51.81 -22.70 72.33
N GLY A 320 -51.00 -22.84 71.28
CA GLY A 320 -51.52 -22.85 69.92
C GLY A 320 -51.56 -24.24 69.28
N GLY A 321 -52.54 -24.43 68.41
CA GLY A 321 -52.69 -25.60 67.55
C GLY A 321 -52.29 -25.34 66.10
N GLY A 322 -51.97 -26.42 65.38
CA GLY A 322 -51.76 -26.38 63.93
C GLY A 322 -50.32 -26.10 63.45
N ALA A 323 -50.19 -25.57 62.24
CA ALA A 323 -48.91 -25.42 61.55
C ALA A 323 -48.15 -24.17 62.04
N ALA A 324 -46.92 -24.37 62.51
CA ALA A 324 -46.09 -23.27 62.97
C ALA A 324 -45.58 -22.38 61.82
N VAL A 325 -45.51 -21.08 62.09
CA VAL A 325 -44.93 -20.05 61.23
C VAL A 325 -43.61 -19.56 61.85
N SER A 326 -42.54 -19.60 61.06
CA SER A 326 -41.23 -19.12 61.48
C SER A 326 -41.07 -17.62 61.21
N SER A 327 -40.93 -16.80 62.25
CA SER A 327 -40.68 -15.36 62.12
C SER A 327 -39.89 -14.79 63.30
N CYS A 328 -39.05 -13.78 63.03
CA CYS A 328 -38.35 -13.04 64.09
C CYS A 328 -39.23 -11.98 64.78
N THR A 329 -40.35 -11.61 64.16
CA THR A 329 -41.37 -10.75 64.77
C THR A 329 -42.67 -11.54 64.94
N SER A 330 -43.50 -11.17 65.91
CA SER A 330 -44.80 -11.83 66.09
C SER A 330 -45.64 -11.66 64.81
N PRO A 331 -46.19 -12.74 64.21
CA PRO A 331 -46.99 -12.65 62.99
C PRO A 331 -48.29 -11.83 63.14
N GLY A 332 -48.76 -11.62 64.37
CA GLY A 332 -49.96 -10.86 64.66
C GLY A 332 -50.56 -11.21 66.02
N ALA A 333 -51.67 -10.56 66.35
CA ALA A 333 -52.45 -10.90 67.54
C ALA A 333 -52.96 -12.35 67.43
N GLY A 334 -52.93 -13.08 68.55
CA GLY A 334 -53.35 -14.49 68.62
C GLY A 334 -52.24 -15.49 68.30
N TYR A 335 -51.00 -15.07 68.03
CA TYR A 335 -49.88 -16.00 67.89
C TYR A 335 -49.09 -16.14 69.18
N VAL A 336 -48.81 -17.38 69.58
CA VAL A 336 -48.00 -17.75 70.76
C VAL A 336 -46.83 -18.64 70.35
N THR A 337 -45.84 -18.80 71.23
CA THR A 337 -44.65 -19.64 70.97
C THR A 337 -44.76 -21.06 71.55
N LEU A 338 -45.78 -21.30 72.38
CA LEU A 338 -46.07 -22.60 72.96
C LEU A 338 -47.06 -23.33 72.06
N GLY A 339 -46.63 -24.45 71.47
CA GLY A 339 -47.50 -25.31 70.70
C GLY A 339 -47.97 -26.54 71.46
N GLY A 340 -48.76 -27.37 70.78
CA GLY A 340 -49.20 -28.67 71.28
C GLY A 340 -50.64 -28.70 71.75
N ASP A 341 -51.43 -27.67 71.42
CA ASP A 341 -52.88 -27.71 71.61
C ASP A 341 -53.52 -28.69 70.61
N CYS A 342 -54.23 -29.69 71.14
CA CYS A 342 -54.89 -30.71 70.33
C CYS A 342 -56.33 -30.34 69.95
N ASP A 343 -56.94 -29.36 70.62
CA ASP A 343 -58.25 -28.78 70.32
C ASP A 343 -58.23 -27.26 70.57
N ASP A 344 -57.50 -26.55 69.71
CA ASP A 344 -57.20 -25.10 69.77
C ASP A 344 -58.44 -24.17 69.71
N GLY A 345 -59.65 -24.74 69.57
CA GLY A 345 -60.91 -24.01 69.65
C GLY A 345 -61.54 -24.03 71.04
N ASN A 346 -60.87 -24.63 72.04
CA ASN A 346 -61.39 -24.89 73.37
C ASN A 346 -60.35 -24.58 74.47
N PRO A 347 -60.52 -23.47 75.22
CA PRO A 347 -59.49 -22.93 76.13
C PRO A 347 -59.26 -23.73 77.42
N PHE A 348 -59.82 -24.94 77.47
CA PHE A 348 -59.66 -25.91 78.55
C PHE A 348 -58.90 -27.17 78.12
N THR A 349 -58.49 -27.29 76.85
CA THR A 349 -57.90 -28.51 76.26
C THR A 349 -56.49 -28.30 75.75
N HIS A 350 -55.60 -27.89 76.65
CA HIS A 350 -54.21 -27.57 76.32
C HIS A 350 -53.18 -28.34 77.17
N PRO A 351 -51.89 -28.35 76.79
CA PRO A 351 -50.83 -28.91 77.61
C PRO A 351 -50.81 -28.32 79.03
N GLY A 352 -50.90 -29.20 80.03
CA GLY A 352 -50.94 -28.81 81.44
C GLY A 352 -52.31 -28.34 81.94
N ALA A 353 -53.35 -28.36 81.11
CA ALA A 353 -54.73 -28.18 81.55
C ALA A 353 -55.12 -29.26 82.57
N ARG A 354 -56.00 -28.90 83.50
CA ARG A 354 -56.57 -29.88 84.43
C ARG A 354 -57.63 -30.69 83.71
N GLU A 355 -57.44 -32.00 83.62
CA GLU A 355 -58.44 -32.91 83.07
C GLU A 355 -59.77 -32.75 83.84
N LEU A 356 -60.82 -32.35 83.11
CA LEU A 356 -62.19 -32.29 83.59
C LEU A 356 -62.89 -33.60 83.20
N CYS A 357 -63.89 -34.02 83.99
CA CYS A 357 -64.68 -35.22 83.67
C CYS A 357 -65.86 -34.84 82.75
N ASP A 358 -65.57 -34.36 81.56
CA ASP A 358 -66.55 -33.82 80.61
C ASP A 358 -66.53 -34.47 79.22
N GLN A 359 -65.81 -35.59 79.07
CA GLN A 359 -66.05 -36.60 78.02
C GLN A 359 -65.99 -38.02 78.56
#